data_AF-A0A554JSZ3-F1
#
_entry.id   AF-A0A554JSZ3-F1
#
_cell.length_a   1.000
_cell.length_b   1.000
_cell.length_c   1.000
_cell.angle_alpha   90.00
_cell.angle_beta   90.00
_cell.angle_gamma   90.00
#
_symmetry.space_group_name_H-M   'P 1'
#
loop_
_entity.id
_entity.type
_entity.pdbx_description
1 polymer ?
#
loop_
_entity_poly.entity_id
_entity_poly.type
_entity_poly.pdbx_seq_one_letter_code
_entity_poly.pdbx_strand_id
1 'polypeptide(L)'
;MAESKRGPRRERRRPPVLRARAVPPDTQGRSELVRSLTRTIAQISAHVRRGNHWRDRRQFWALEGAINTRSEALEALRAGAPDIWRALCEEFHLDVPVP
;
A
#
# COMPACT_ATOMS: atom_id res chain seq x y z
N MET A 1 33.17 28.75 -16.15
CA MET A 1 32.38 29.07 -14.95
C MET A 1 30.93 29.26 -15.38
N ALA A 2 30.06 28.31 -15.00
CA ALA A 2 28.82 28.52 -14.21
C ALA A 2 27.66 29.15 -15.02
N GLU A 3 26.42 28.66 -15.07
CA GLU A 3 25.71 27.60 -14.37
C GLU A 3 24.37 27.44 -15.11
N SER A 4 24.08 26.26 -15.69
CA SER A 4 22.73 25.98 -16.21
C SER A 4 21.77 25.91 -15.01
N LYS A 5 21.01 26.98 -14.80
CA LYS A 5 19.87 27.00 -13.86
C LYS A 5 18.81 25.99 -14.33
N ARG A 6 18.99 24.73 -13.92
CA ARG A 6 17.94 23.71 -13.92
C ARG A 6 16.90 24.19 -12.92
N GLY A 7 15.86 24.87 -13.42
CA GLY A 7 14.68 25.19 -12.62
C GLY A 7 14.20 23.93 -11.90
N PRO A 8 13.70 24.05 -10.66
CA PRO A 8 13.28 22.91 -9.86
C PRO A 8 12.28 22.10 -10.68
N ARG A 9 12.69 20.88 -11.04
CA ARG A 9 11.86 19.85 -11.64
C ARG A 9 10.54 19.91 -10.88
N ARG A 10 9.43 20.22 -11.57
CA ARG A 10 8.08 20.11 -11.01
C ARG A 10 7.91 18.66 -10.57
N GLU A 11 8.35 18.38 -9.35
CA GLU A 11 8.02 17.21 -8.59
C GLU A 11 6.51 17.19 -8.66
N ARG A 12 5.96 16.24 -9.42
CA ARG A 12 4.52 16.07 -9.57
C ARG A 12 4.04 15.86 -8.14
N ARG A 13 3.60 16.95 -7.50
CA ARG A 13 3.18 16.98 -6.10
C ARG A 13 2.13 15.90 -5.97
N ARG A 14 2.55 14.73 -5.47
CA ARG A 14 1.63 13.72 -4.99
C ARG A 14 0.82 14.48 -3.94
N PRO A 15 -0.51 14.57 -4.09
CA PRO A 15 -1.31 15.27 -3.09
C PRO A 15 -1.04 14.61 -1.73
N PRO A 16 -1.07 15.35 -0.61
CA PRO A 16 -0.78 14.85 0.74
C PRO A 16 -1.79 13.81 1.28
N VAL A 17 -2.66 13.28 0.41
CA VAL A 17 -3.49 12.10 0.63
C VAL A 17 -2.59 10.90 0.33
N LEU A 18 -2.08 10.15 1.29
CA LEU A 18 -2.50 9.93 2.66
C LEU A 18 -1.24 9.83 3.50
N ARG A 19 -1.27 10.34 4.73
CA ARG A 19 -0.36 9.82 5.76
C ARG A 19 -0.55 8.31 5.74
N ALA A 20 0.46 7.58 5.30
CA ALA A 20 0.53 6.14 5.47
C ALA A 20 0.04 5.87 6.89
N ARG A 21 -1.01 5.07 7.04
CA ARG A 21 -1.39 4.59 8.37
C ARG A 21 -0.10 4.02 8.95
N ALA A 22 0.42 4.61 10.02
CA ALA A 22 1.66 4.16 10.60
C ALA A 22 1.50 2.66 10.88
N VAL A 23 2.43 1.86 10.34
CA VAL A 23 2.40 0.42 10.57
C VAL A 23 2.55 0.19 12.08
N PRO A 24 1.60 -0.50 12.73
CA PRO A 24 1.67 -0.72 14.16
C PRO A 24 2.98 -1.42 14.55
N PRO A 25 3.55 -1.09 15.72
CA PRO A 25 4.77 -1.73 16.17
C PRO A 25 4.53 -3.19 16.58
N ASP A 26 3.31 -3.55 16.95
CA ASP A 26 2.93 -4.87 17.40
C ASP A 26 2.39 -5.76 16.28
N THR A 27 2.60 -7.07 16.44
CA THR A 27 2.22 -8.10 15.46
C THR A 27 0.72 -8.15 15.22
N GLN A 28 -0.09 -7.97 16.27
CA GLN A 28 -1.54 -8.00 16.15
C GLN A 28 -2.05 -6.84 15.30
N GLY A 29 -1.64 -5.60 15.62
CA GLY A 29 -1.98 -4.41 14.87
C GLY A 29 -1.53 -4.48 13.41
N ARG A 30 -0.35 -5.05 13.14
CA ARG A 30 0.12 -5.30 11.76
C ARG A 30 -0.81 -6.26 11.02
N SER A 31 -1.22 -7.36 11.66
CA SER A 31 -2.11 -8.35 11.05
C SER A 31 -3.51 -7.79 10.76
N GLU A 32 -4.08 -7.01 11.69
CA GLU A 32 -5.36 -6.31 11.51
C GLU A 32 -5.28 -5.27 10.41
N LEU A 33 -4.17 -4.52 10.34
CA LEU A 33 -3.92 -3.55 9.29
C LEU A 33 -3.85 -4.23 7.92
N VAL A 34 -3.11 -5.34 7.77
CA VAL A 34 -3.04 -6.11 6.53
C VAL A 34 -4.42 -6.59 6.10
N ARG A 35 -5.23 -7.15 7.01
CA ARG A 35 -6.60 -7.58 6.74
C ARG A 35 -7.47 -6.43 6.25
N SER A 36 -7.45 -5.31 6.97
CA SER A 36 -8.22 -4.11 6.65
C SER A 36 -7.85 -3.57 5.26
N LEU A 37 -6.54 -3.39 5.00
CA LEU A 37 -6.05 -2.86 3.73
C LEU A 37 -6.35 -3.81 2.57
N THR A 38 -6.22 -5.12 2.76
CA THR A 38 -6.52 -6.10 1.72
C THR A 38 -8.00 -6.07 1.31
N ARG A 39 -8.92 -5.94 2.27
CA ARG A 39 -10.35 -5.73 1.98
C ARG A 39 -10.60 -4.43 1.22
N THR A 40 -9.98 -3.32 1.64
CA THR A 40 -10.09 -2.03 0.95
C THR A 40 -9.57 -2.11 -0.48
N ILE A 41 -8.41 -2.73 -0.71
CA ILE A 41 -7.83 -2.95 -2.04
C ILE A 41 -8.78 -3.76 -2.91
N ALA A 42 -9.35 -4.85 -2.38
CA ALA A 42 -10.29 -5.69 -3.10
C ALA A 42 -11.58 -4.93 -3.48
N GLN A 43 -12.13 -4.13 -2.56
CA GLN A 43 -13.31 -3.31 -2.79
C GLN A 43 -13.07 -2.25 -3.87
N ILE A 44 -11.96 -1.50 -3.78
CA ILE A 44 -11.60 -0.49 -4.78
C ILE A 44 -11.35 -1.16 -6.14
N SER A 45 -10.63 -2.27 -6.17
CA SER A 45 -10.35 -3.04 -7.39
C SER A 45 -11.63 -3.58 -8.04
N ALA A 46 -12.60 -4.03 -7.23
CA ALA A 46 -13.90 -4.47 -7.73
C ALA A 46 -14.73 -3.30 -8.28
N HIS A 47 -14.70 -2.14 -7.61
CA HIS A 47 -15.37 -0.92 -8.06
C HIS A 47 -14.84 -0.46 -9.42
N VAL A 48 -13.51 -0.47 -9.60
CA VAL A 48 -12.85 -0.13 -10.86
C VAL A 48 -13.22 -1.12 -11.97
N ARG A 49 -13.19 -2.43 -11.69
CA ARG A 49 -13.56 -3.47 -12.66
C ARG A 49 -15.01 -3.38 -13.16
N ARG A 50 -15.93 -2.87 -12.33
CA ARG A 50 -17.35 -2.68 -12.69
C ARG A 50 -17.60 -1.50 -13.65
N GLY A 51 -16.56 -0.90 -14.21
CA GLY A 51 -16.68 0.18 -15.20
C GLY A 51 -16.66 1.59 -14.62
N ASN A 52 -16.55 1.74 -13.30
CA ASN A 52 -16.19 3.02 -12.69
C ASN A 52 -14.70 3.24 -12.89
N HIS A 53 -14.33 3.70 -14.09
CA HIS A 53 -12.97 4.16 -14.38
C HIS A 53 -12.49 5.13 -13.29
N TRP A 54 -11.18 5.13 -13.03
CA TRP A 54 -10.48 6.06 -12.15
C TRP A 54 -10.68 7.53 -12.57
N ARG A 55 -11.89 8.07 -12.43
CA ARG A 55 -12.17 9.49 -12.62
C ARG A 55 -11.61 10.30 -11.45
N ASP A 56 -11.48 9.67 -10.28
CA ASP A 56 -10.99 10.30 -9.08
C ASP A 56 -9.53 9.94 -8.80
N ARG A 57 -8.65 10.89 -9.12
CA ARG A 57 -7.22 10.80 -8.84
C ARG A 57 -6.96 10.55 -7.35
N ARG A 58 -7.82 11.02 -6.43
CA ARG A 58 -7.66 10.79 -4.98
C ARG A 58 -7.83 9.32 -4.60
N GLN A 59 -8.78 8.62 -5.22
CA GLN A 59 -8.98 7.20 -4.97
C GLN A 59 -7.78 6.39 -5.45
N PHE A 60 -7.15 6.81 -6.56
CA PHE A 60 -5.92 6.18 -7.05
C PHE A 60 -4.78 6.29 -6.03
N TRP A 61 -4.54 7.49 -5.51
CA TRP A 61 -3.54 7.69 -4.45
C TRP A 61 -3.90 6.92 -3.17
N ALA A 62 -5.19 6.78 -2.86
CA ALA A 62 -5.67 5.94 -1.75
C ALA A 62 -5.39 4.47 -1.93
N LEU A 63 -5.59 3.93 -3.13
CA LEU A 63 -5.22 2.55 -3.43
C LEU A 63 -3.70 2.37 -3.38
N GLU A 64 -2.92 3.26 -4.01
CA GLU A 64 -1.46 3.18 -4.02
C GLU A 64 -0.91 3.23 -2.59
N GLY A 65 -1.42 4.12 -1.74
CA GLY A 65 -1.07 4.19 -0.33
C GLY A 65 -1.45 2.93 0.44
N ALA A 66 -2.66 2.40 0.23
CA ALA A 66 -3.11 1.17 0.88
C ALA A 66 -2.25 -0.05 0.48
N ILE A 67 -1.86 -0.15 -0.79
CA ILE A 67 -0.97 -1.21 -1.27
C ILE A 67 0.40 -1.09 -0.61
N ASN A 68 1.01 0.10 -0.62
CA ASN A 68 2.32 0.32 -0.02
C ASN A 68 2.33 0.02 1.48
N THR A 69 1.38 0.55 2.24
CA THR A 69 1.29 0.30 3.69
C THR A 69 1.02 -1.18 3.99
N ARG A 70 0.23 -1.88 3.16
CA ARG A 70 0.03 -3.33 3.31
C ARG A 70 1.34 -4.08 3.11
N SER A 71 2.11 -3.73 2.08
CA SER A 71 3.41 -4.35 1.80
C SER A 71 4.40 -4.12 2.93
N GLU A 72 4.50 -2.90 3.47
CA GLU A 72 5.35 -2.59 4.63
C GLU A 72 4.95 -3.40 5.87
N ALA A 73 3.65 -3.53 6.14
CA ALA A 73 3.15 -4.33 7.26
C ALA A 73 3.45 -5.83 7.07
N LEU A 74 3.34 -6.34 5.85
CA LEU A 74 3.69 -7.72 5.51
C LEU A 74 5.20 -7.97 5.66
N GLU A 75 6.06 -7.06 5.20
CA GLU A 75 7.52 -7.20 5.38
C GLU A 75 7.91 -7.16 6.87
N ALA A 76 7.29 -6.27 7.65
CA ALA A 76 7.50 -6.23 9.10
C ALA A 76 7.04 -7.52 9.80
N LEU A 77 5.95 -8.14 9.33
CA LEU A 77 5.51 -9.46 9.79
C LEU A 77 6.43 -10.57 9.32
N ARG A 78 6.94 -10.53 8.08
CA ARG A 78 7.89 -11.51 7.56
C ARG A 78 9.16 -11.58 8.41
N ALA A 79 9.66 -10.43 8.87
CA ALA A 79 10.86 -10.33 9.69
C ALA A 79 10.62 -10.73 11.17
N GLY A 80 9.47 -10.38 11.76
CA GLY A 80 9.22 -10.55 13.20
C GLY A 80 8.25 -11.66 13.60
N ALA A 81 7.39 -12.10 12.68
CA ALA A 81 6.33 -13.09 12.91
C ALA A 81 6.00 -13.86 11.60
N PRO A 82 6.95 -14.66 11.08
CA PRO A 82 6.83 -15.30 9.77
C PRO A 82 5.63 -16.26 9.67
N ASP A 83 5.20 -16.88 10.76
CA ASP A 83 4.01 -17.74 10.79
C ASP A 83 2.72 -16.95 10.51
N ILE A 84 2.59 -15.76 11.11
CA ILE A 84 1.45 -14.87 10.89
C ILE A 84 1.50 -14.29 9.48
N TRP A 85 2.69 -13.94 8.98
CA TRP A 85 2.85 -13.52 7.60
C TRP A 85 2.40 -14.60 6.62
N ARG A 86 2.83 -15.86 6.80
CA ARG A 86 2.39 -16.99 5.96
C ARG A 86 0.88 -17.19 6.03
N ALA A 87 0.31 -17.19 7.24
CA ALA A 87 -1.13 -17.33 7.42
C ALA A 87 -1.92 -16.23 6.70
N LEU A 88 -1.45 -14.98 6.71
CA LEU A 88 -2.10 -13.89 5.97
C LEU A 88 -1.93 -14.03 4.46
N CYS A 89 -0.77 -14.48 3.99
CA CYS A 89 -0.56 -14.76 2.57
C CYS A 89 -1.49 -15.87 2.07
N GLU A 90 -1.68 -16.93 2.86
CA GLU A 90 -2.63 -18.00 2.58
C GLU A 90 -4.08 -17.51 2.64
N GLU A 91 -4.46 -16.78 3.70
CA GLU A 91 -5.83 -16.24 3.93
C GLU A 91 -6.30 -15.38 2.76
N PHE A 92 -5.41 -14.58 2.18
CA PHE A 92 -5.74 -13.64 1.11
C PHE A 92 -5.22 -14.03 -0.28
N HIS A 93 -4.66 -15.23 -0.43
CA HIS A 93 -4.02 -15.67 -1.67
C HIS A 93 -3.05 -14.62 -2.24
N LEU A 94 -2.25 -14.02 -1.37
CA LEU A 94 -1.25 -13.05 -1.80
C LEU A 94 -0.11 -13.82 -2.45
N ASP A 95 0.30 -13.41 -3.67
CA ASP A 95 1.49 -13.95 -4.31
C ASP A 95 2.69 -13.78 -3.37
N VAL A 96 3.11 -14.89 -2.79
CA VAL A 96 4.33 -14.97 -2.02
C VAL A 96 5.46 -15.03 -3.03
N PRO A 97 6.43 -14.11 -3.03
CA PRO A 97 7.66 -14.35 -3.78
C PRO A 97 8.33 -15.57 -3.16
N VAL A 98 8.15 -16.72 -3.80
CA VAL A 98 8.85 -17.96 -3.47
C VAL A 98 10.34 -17.67 -3.72
N PRO A 99 11.21 -17.86 -2.72
CA PRO A 99 12.63 -17.59 -2.84
C PRO A 99 13.31 -18.46 -3.91
#